data_AF-A0A956BL43-F1
#
_entry.id   AF-A0A956BL43-F1
#
_cell.length_a   1.000
_cell.length_b   1.000
_cell.length_c   1.000
_cell.angle_alpha   90.00
_cell.angle_beta   90.00
_cell.angle_gamma   90.00
#
_symmetry.space_group_name_H-M   'P 1'
#
loop_
_entity.id
_entity.type
_entity.pdbx_description
1 polymer ?
#
loop_
_entity_poly.entity_id
_entity_poly.type
_entity_poly.pdbx_seq_one_letter_code
_entity_poly.pdbx_strand_id
1 'polypeptide(L)' 'MTFRLPPSLDRSRHTIEDEVAFARSLTPEERLAVVARVCRAAWHVLELNPNRDRILRERDPLPESTRAALARLRSRPGPA' A
#
# COMPACT_ATOMS: atom_id res chain seq x y z
N MET A 1 -26.15 -1.07 3.76
CA MET A 1 -24.93 -0.24 3.71
C MET A 1 -24.27 -0.40 2.36
N THR A 2 -24.19 0.66 1.57
CA THR A 2 -23.64 0.64 0.20
C THR A 2 -22.12 0.71 0.27
N PHE A 3 -21.42 -0.34 -0.16
CA PHE A 3 -19.97 -0.38 -0.23
C PHE A 3 -19.49 0.52 -1.36
N ARG A 4 -18.96 1.71 -1.03
CA ARG A 4 -18.24 2.55 -2.01
C ARG A 4 -16.79 2.10 -2.08
N LEU A 5 -16.37 1.72 -3.29
CA LEU A 5 -14.97 1.49 -3.59
C LEU A 5 -14.19 2.81 -3.43
N PRO A 6 -12.93 2.76 -2.93
CA PRO A 6 -12.06 3.92 -3.02
C PRO A 6 -11.88 4.35 -4.48
N PRO A 7 -11.69 5.66 -4.76
CA PRO A 7 -11.70 6.21 -6.12
C PRO A 7 -10.77 5.49 -7.10
N SER A 8 -9.60 5.04 -6.65
CA SER A 8 -8.61 4.31 -7.46
C SER A 8 -9.06 2.93 -7.97
N LEU A 9 -10.21 2.44 -7.51
CA LEU A 9 -10.81 1.16 -7.93
C LEU A 9 -12.08 1.33 -8.78
N ASP A 10 -12.53 2.58 -9.03
CA ASP A 10 -13.65 2.88 -9.93
C ASP A 10 -13.15 3.46 -11.26
N ARG A 11 -12.85 2.56 -12.21
CA ARG A 11 -12.33 2.90 -13.55
C ARG A 11 -13.32 3.62 -14.45
N SER A 12 -14.58 3.78 -14.03
CA SER A 12 -15.64 4.40 -14.84
C SER A 12 -15.78 5.91 -14.63
N ARG A 13 -15.07 6.50 -13.64
CA ARG A 13 -15.45 7.83 -13.12
C ARG A 13 -14.37 8.83 -12.74
N HIS A 14 -13.07 8.50 -12.72
CA HIS A 14 -12.07 9.44 -12.19
C HIS A 14 -10.80 9.54 -13.04
N THR A 15 -10.30 10.77 -13.14
CA THR A 15 -9.01 11.07 -13.77
C THR A 15 -7.87 10.82 -12.78
N ILE A 16 -6.63 10.66 -13.28
CA ILE A 16 -5.45 10.49 -12.42
C ILE A 16 -5.30 11.71 -11.49
N GLU A 17 -5.69 12.89 -11.97
CA GLU A 17 -5.68 14.14 -11.23
C GLU A 17 -6.59 14.11 -10.00
N ASP A 18 -7.78 13.52 -10.11
CA ASP A 18 -8.72 13.35 -8.99
C ASP A 18 -8.15 12.41 -7.92
N GLU A 19 -7.52 11.32 -8.36
CA GLU A 19 -6.86 10.37 -7.45
C GLU A 19 -5.70 11.03 -6.70
N VAL A 20 -4.90 11.85 -7.39
CA VAL A 20 -3.80 12.60 -6.77
C VAL A 20 -4.34 13.64 -5.79
N ALA A 21 -5.42 14.36 -6.13
CA ALA A 21 -6.04 15.35 -5.25
C ALA A 21 -6.58 14.70 -3.97
N PHE A 22 -7.32 13.59 -4.09
CA PHE A 22 -7.79 12.81 -2.96
C PHE A 22 -6.63 12.27 -2.13
N ALA A 23 -5.62 11.68 -2.76
CA ALA A 23 -4.46 11.17 -2.06
C ALA A 23 -3.75 12.29 -1.28
N ARG A 24 -3.66 13.51 -1.82
CA ARG A 24 -3.05 14.67 -1.15
C ARG A 24 -3.85 15.20 0.03
N SER A 25 -5.18 15.08 0.02
CA SER A 25 -6.03 15.61 1.10
C SER A 25 -5.98 14.79 2.39
N LEU A 26 -5.49 13.55 2.34
CA LEU A 26 -5.47 12.65 3.50
C LEU A 26 -4.39 13.01 4.52
N THR A 27 -4.76 12.96 5.81
CA THR A 27 -3.80 13.02 6.91
C THR A 27 -2.92 11.76 6.95
N PRO A 28 -1.77 11.77 7.66
CA PRO A 28 -0.95 10.58 7.84
C PRO A 28 -1.72 9.37 8.39
N GLU A 29 -2.61 9.58 9.35
CA GLU A 29 -3.42 8.53 9.98
C GLU A 29 -4.43 7.94 9.00
N GLU A 30 -5.10 8.79 8.21
CA GLU A 30 -6.04 8.37 7.18
C GLU A 30 -5.35 7.59 6.07
N ARG A 31 -4.16 8.03 5.65
CA ARG A 31 -3.31 7.29 4.69
C ARG A 31 -2.96 5.91 5.24
N LEU A 32 -2.56 5.83 6.51
CA LEU A 32 -2.24 4.56 7.15
C LEU A 32 -3.44 3.62 7.19
N ALA A 33 -4.64 4.14 7.47
CA ALA A 33 -5.87 3.37 7.44
C ALA A 33 -6.18 2.80 6.04
N VAL A 34 -5.95 3.59 4.99
CA VAL A 34 -6.08 3.13 3.59
C VAL A 34 -5.07 2.02 3.29
N VAL A 35 -3.79 2.23 3.62
CA VAL A 35 -2.74 1.21 3.42
C VAL A 35 -3.10 -0.08 4.15
N ALA A 36 -3.50 0.00 5.42
CA ALA A 36 -3.89 -1.17 6.21
C ALA A 36 -5.07 -1.92 5.57
N ARG A 37 -6.05 -1.21 5.02
CA ARG A 37 -7.18 -1.82 4.30
C ARG A 37 -6.73 -2.54 3.03
N VAL A 38 -5.84 -1.92 2.25
CA VAL A 38 -5.29 -2.54 1.04
C VAL A 38 -4.48 -3.77 1.39
N CYS A 39 -3.62 -3.72 2.41
CA CYS A 39 -2.85 -4.88 2.87
C CYS A 39 -3.75 -6.05 3.29
N ARG A 40 -4.84 -5.78 4.03
CA ARG A 40 -5.80 -6.82 4.41
C ARG A 40 -6.50 -7.45 3.21
N ALA A 41 -6.91 -6.63 2.23
CA ALA A 41 -7.53 -7.12 1.02
C ALA A 41 -6.55 -7.97 0.18
N ALA A 42 -5.31 -7.50 0.01
CA ALA A 42 -4.26 -8.24 -0.68
C ALA A 42 -3.95 -9.57 0.01
N TRP A 43 -3.88 -9.58 1.34
CA TRP A 43 -3.69 -10.79 2.13
C TRP A 43 -4.81 -11.80 1.90
N HIS A 44 -6.07 -11.35 1.92
CA HIS A 44 -7.22 -12.22 1.67
C HIS A 44 -7.17 -12.85 0.26
N VAL A 45 -6.84 -12.06 -0.77
CA VAL A 45 -6.65 -12.57 -2.14
C VAL A 45 -5.52 -13.60 -2.20
N LEU A 46 -4.43 -13.35 -1.47
CA LEU A 46 -3.30 -14.25 -1.40
C LEU A 46 -3.64 -15.57 -0.70
N GLU A 47 -4.44 -15.56 0.37
CA GLU A 47 -4.91 -16.77 1.04
C GLU A 47 -5.74 -17.68 0.13
N LEU A 48 -6.51 -17.09 -0.79
CA LEU A 48 -7.29 -17.82 -1.79
C LEU A 48 -6.44 -18.33 -2.95
N ASN A 49 -5.17 -17.93 -3.05
CA ASN A 49 -4.30 -18.30 -4.16
C ASN A 49 -3.54 -19.62 -3.86
N PRO A 50 -3.72 -20.68 -4.67
CA PRO A 50 -3.03 -21.95 -4.46
C PRO A 50 -1.50 -21.86 -4.57
N ASN A 51 -0.96 -20.79 -5.18
CA ASN A 51 0.47 -20.53 -5.28
C ASN A 51 0.99 -19.54 -4.22
N ARG A 52 0.24 -19.28 -3.14
CA ARG A 52 0.59 -18.35 -2.07
C ARG A 52 2.05 -18.44 -1.62
N ASP A 53 2.52 -19.64 -1.30
CA ASP A 53 3.87 -19.83 -0.78
C ASP A 53 4.96 -19.51 -1.80
N ARG A 54 4.66 -19.67 -3.09
CA ARG A 54 5.59 -19.28 -4.16
C ARG A 54 5.67 -17.76 -4.25
N ILE A 55 4.53 -17.08 -4.24
CA ILE A 55 4.43 -15.61 -4.33
C ILE A 55 5.11 -14.95 -3.12
N LEU A 56 4.91 -15.47 -1.91
CA LEU A 56 5.56 -14.94 -0.70
C LEU A 56 7.08 -15.12 -0.69
N ARG A 57 7.60 -16.09 -1.45
CA ARG A 57 9.04 -16.30 -1.61
C ARG A 57 9.65 -15.41 -2.69
N GLU A 58 8.83 -14.85 -3.57
CA GLU A 58 9.28 -13.93 -4.60
C GLU A 58 9.71 -12.62 -3.94
N ARG A 59 11.00 -12.31 -4.07
CA ARG A 59 11.58 -11.06 -3.59
C ARG A 59 11.94 -10.23 -4.79
N ASP A 60 11.18 -9.18 -5.02
CA ASP A 60 11.61 -8.15 -5.94
C ASP A 60 12.93 -7.56 -5.44
N PRO A 61 13.95 -7.43 -6.30
CA PRO A 61 15.17 -6.74 -5.92
C PRO A 61 14.81 -5.30 -5.57
N LEU A 62 14.99 -4.93 -4.30
CA LEU A 62 14.79 -3.55 -3.87
C LEU A 62 15.72 -2.62 -4.66
N PRO A 63 15.24 -1.50 -5.21
CA PRO A 63 16.10 -0.48 -5.77
C PRO A 63 17.16 -0.03 -4.75
N GLU A 64 18.36 0.32 -5.23
CA GLU A 64 19.46 0.75 -4.34
C GLU A 64 19.06 1.95 -3.49
N SER A 65 18.29 2.88 -4.06
CA SER A 65 17.74 4.03 -3.34
C SER A 65 16.87 3.63 -2.14
N THR A 66 16.03 2.59 -2.31
CA THR A 66 15.19 2.04 -1.24
C THR A 66 16.03 1.33 -0.18
N ARG A 67 17.06 0.56 -0.59
CA ARG A 67 18.00 -0.08 0.34
C ARG A 67 18.72 0.96 1.21
N ALA A 68 19.27 2.01 0.60
CA ALA A 68 19.94 3.09 1.29
C ALA A 68 19.00 3.84 2.26
N ALA A 69 17.75 4.10 1.85
CA ALA A 69 16.75 4.75 2.71
C ALA A 69 16.40 3.90 3.93
N LEU A 70 16.19 2.59 3.76
CA LEU A 70 15.92 1.66 4.86
C LEU A 70 17.10 1.53 5.82
N ALA A 71 18.34 1.51 5.30
CA ALA A 71 19.54 1.50 6.13
C ALA A 71 19.58 2.72 7.06
N ARG A 72 19.32 3.93 6.53
CA ARG A 72 19.27 5.17 7.32
C ARG A 72 18.19 5.15 8.40
N LEU A 73 17.01 4.57 8.10
CA LEU A 73 15.90 4.48 9.05
C LEU A 73 16.22 3.51 10.19
N ARG A 74 16.89 2.38 9.89
CA ARG A 74 17.28 1.37 10.89
C ARG A 74 18.42 1.83 11.80
N SER A 75 19.32 2.68 11.28
CA SER A 75 20.42 3.26 12.06
C SER A 75 19.98 4.45 12.92
N ARG A 76 18.75 4.94 12.75
CA ARG A 76 18.22 6.04 13.55
C ARG A 76 17.66 5.46 14.86
N PRO A 77 18.17 5.86 16.04
CA PRO A 77 17.55 5.46 17.30
C PRO A 77 16.11 5.97 17.30
N GLY A 78 15.15 5.09 17.63
CA GLY A 78 13.74 5.47 17.77
C GLY A 78 13.57 6.55 18.84
N PRO A 79 12.46 7.32 18.82
CA PRO A 79 12.17 8.22 19.92
C PRO A 79 12.12 7.41 21.23
N ALA A 80 12.88 7.89 22.22
CA ALA A 80 12.88 7.37 23.59
C ALA A 80 11.51 7.55 24.26
#